data_AF-A0A920MRE7-F1
#
_entry.id   AF-A0A920MRE7-F1
#
_cell.length_a   1.000
_cell.length_b   1.000
_cell.length_c   1.000
_cell.angle_alpha   90.00
_cell.angle_beta   90.00
_cell.angle_gamma   90.00
#
_symmetry.space_group_name_H-M   'P 1'
#
loop_
_entity.id
_entity.type
_entity.pdbx_description
1 polymer ?
#
loop_
_entity_poly.entity_id
_entity_poly.type
_entity_poly.pdbx_seq_one_letter_code
_entity_poly.pdbx_strand_id
1 'polypeptide(L)'
;MNYNDYLIGRYHIAGENKIEGPLDFSSKNFMSIEEQHAFLKQVMFPESVPKDKRLALSDEDYSLLYREMSILPRQSKYPKYKSSYYDGYCKFFMYGDNRDKIPEHIKIFNKVGEAYGFILDNAYIIDTKNKVEFILTAVVYHNNNETMNDNNYEYESISIPFLAQLGRLVYSFEQNRTKEHLPVFDRFIR
;
A
#
# COMPACT_ATOMS: atom_id res chain seq x y z
N MET A 1 -4.93 -13.80 17.15
CA MET A 1 -3.46 -13.70 17.26
C MET A 1 -3.14 -12.76 18.41
N ASN A 2 -2.25 -13.15 19.33
CA ASN A 2 -1.78 -12.25 20.39
C ASN A 2 -0.53 -11.52 19.86
N TYR A 3 -0.68 -10.26 19.44
CA TYR A 3 0.42 -9.44 18.96
C TYR A 3 1.26 -8.83 20.10
N ASN A 4 0.74 -8.82 21.34
CA ASN A 4 1.35 -8.08 22.45
C ASN A 4 2.69 -8.67 22.89
N ASP A 5 2.91 -9.95 22.63
CA ASP A 5 4.15 -10.64 22.98
C ASP A 5 5.12 -10.74 21.79
N TYR A 6 4.78 -10.16 20.63
CA TYR A 6 5.56 -10.22 19.38
C TYR A 6 5.81 -11.64 18.83
N LEU A 7 5.10 -12.64 19.34
CA LEU A 7 5.24 -14.04 18.96
C LEU A 7 4.14 -14.47 18.00
N ILE A 8 4.49 -14.83 16.76
CA ILE A 8 3.53 -15.17 15.71
C ILE A 8 3.83 -16.53 15.08
N GLY A 9 2.77 -17.29 14.80
CA GLY A 9 2.84 -18.62 14.20
C GLY A 9 2.99 -19.74 15.23
N ARG A 10 2.75 -20.98 14.80
CA ARG A 10 3.02 -22.20 15.57
C ARG A 10 4.38 -22.79 15.26
N TYR A 11 4.87 -22.54 14.04
CA TYR A 11 6.18 -22.98 13.58
C TYR A 11 6.89 -21.83 12.90
N HIS A 12 8.20 -21.94 12.72
CA HIS A 12 8.94 -21.05 11.84
C HIS A 12 10.10 -21.76 11.16
N ILE A 13 10.53 -21.23 10.02
CA ILE A 13 11.72 -21.68 9.31
C ILE A 13 12.93 -20.85 9.74
N ALA A 14 13.98 -21.53 10.21
CA ALA A 14 15.29 -20.95 10.49
C ALA A 14 16.36 -21.72 9.71
N GLY A 15 16.95 -21.07 8.70
CA GLY A 15 17.78 -21.76 7.72
C GLY A 15 16.94 -22.77 6.94
N GLU A 16 17.32 -24.04 6.98
CA GLU A 16 16.60 -25.14 6.33
C GLU A 16 15.67 -25.90 7.28
N ASN A 17 15.64 -25.53 8.56
CA ASN A 17 14.93 -26.28 9.60
C ASN A 17 13.57 -25.66 9.90
N LYS A 18 12.56 -26.54 10.03
CA LYS A 18 11.27 -26.19 10.65
C LYS A 18 11.36 -26.37 12.16
N ILE A 19 11.20 -25.28 12.89
CA ILE A 19 11.26 -25.23 14.35
C ILE A 19 9.84 -25.14 14.90
N GLU A 20 9.56 -25.92 15.94
CA GLU A 20 8.34 -25.79 16.73
C GLU A 20 8.42 -24.55 17.62
N GLY A 21 7.42 -23.68 17.51
CA GLY A 21 7.36 -22.41 18.22
C GLY A 21 7.20 -21.21 17.30
N PRO A 22 6.68 -20.10 17.85
CA PRO A 22 6.47 -18.85 17.10
C PRO A 22 7.80 -18.23 16.65
N LEU A 23 7.72 -17.39 15.62
CA LEU A 23 8.80 -16.46 15.28
C LEU A 23 8.66 -15.18 16.13
N ASP A 24 9.80 -14.70 16.66
CA ASP A 24 9.89 -13.46 17.43
C ASP A 24 10.03 -12.23 16.51
N PHE A 25 9.07 -11.32 16.59
CA PHE A 25 9.02 -10.07 15.82
C PHE A 25 9.51 -8.85 16.61
N SER A 26 9.93 -8.97 17.87
CA SER A 26 10.33 -7.85 18.73
C SER A 26 11.50 -7.02 18.17
N SER A 27 12.33 -7.64 17.33
CA SER A 27 13.48 -7.00 16.66
C SER A 27 13.20 -6.56 15.22
N LYS A 28 11.99 -6.80 14.69
CA LYS A 28 11.63 -6.44 13.31
C LYS A 28 11.14 -4.99 13.25
N ASN A 29 11.29 -4.37 12.10
CA ASN A 29 10.75 -3.04 11.86
C ASN A 29 9.23 -3.06 12.03
N PHE A 30 8.70 -2.09 12.77
CA PHE A 30 7.27 -1.95 13.03
C PHE A 30 6.83 -0.51 12.80
N MET A 31 5.66 -0.35 12.21
CA MET A 31 4.96 0.93 12.10
C MET A 31 3.47 0.64 12.17
N SER A 32 2.75 1.24 13.12
CA SER A 32 1.32 1.00 13.27
C SER A 32 0.52 1.52 12.08
N ILE A 33 -0.70 1.00 11.87
CA ILE A 33 -1.59 1.48 10.79
C ILE A 33 -1.90 2.97 10.96
N GLU A 34 -2.11 3.43 12.19
CA GLU A 34 -2.40 4.84 12.49
C GLU A 34 -1.22 5.74 12.13
N GLU A 35 0.00 5.35 12.48
CA GLU A 35 1.21 6.08 12.11
C GLU A 35 1.42 6.08 10.60
N GLN A 36 1.26 4.95 9.93
CA GLN A 36 1.38 4.85 8.46
C GLN A 36 0.38 5.79 7.76
N HIS A 37 -0.87 5.77 8.21
CA HIS A 37 -1.93 6.61 7.65
C HIS A 37 -1.68 8.10 7.92
N ALA A 38 -1.26 8.46 9.14
CA ALA A 38 -0.92 9.83 9.50
C ALA A 38 0.31 10.34 8.72
N PHE A 39 1.32 9.50 8.55
CA PHE A 39 2.52 9.82 7.79
C PHE A 39 2.21 10.04 6.31
N LEU A 40 1.35 9.21 5.71
CA LEU A 40 0.91 9.43 4.33
C LEU A 40 0.18 10.77 4.17
N LYS A 41 -0.69 11.15 5.10
CA LYS A 41 -1.32 12.49 5.11
C LYS A 41 -0.27 13.61 5.16
N GLN A 42 0.75 13.47 6.00
CA GLN A 42 1.84 14.43 6.12
C GLN A 42 2.68 14.53 4.84
N VAL A 43 2.88 13.41 4.13
CA VAL A 43 3.57 13.38 2.83
C VAL A 43 2.73 14.03 1.74
N MET A 44 1.45 13.65 1.59
CA MET A 44 0.62 14.12 0.47
C MET A 44 0.08 15.54 0.69
N PHE A 45 -0.15 15.91 1.95
CA PHE A 45 -0.76 17.16 2.37
C PHE A 45 0.02 17.82 3.51
N PRO A 46 1.28 18.25 3.30
CA PRO A 46 2.11 18.87 4.33
C PRO A 46 1.47 20.12 4.97
N GLU A 47 0.59 20.82 4.25
CA GLU A 47 -0.12 21.98 4.79
C GLU A 47 -1.21 21.61 5.80
N SER A 48 -1.64 20.35 5.84
CA SER A 48 -2.62 19.84 6.80
C SER A 48 -2.06 19.69 8.21
N VAL A 49 -0.74 19.80 8.39
CA VAL A 49 -0.06 19.71 9.70
C VAL A 49 0.68 21.01 10.06
N PRO A 50 0.87 21.29 11.36
CA PRO A 50 1.68 22.42 11.84
C PRO A 50 3.09 22.42 11.27
N LYS A 51 3.69 23.60 11.09
CA LYS A 51 5.02 23.76 10.43
C LYS A 51 6.13 22.95 11.10
N ASP A 52 6.14 22.88 12.42
CA ASP A 52 7.09 22.11 13.24
C ASP A 52 6.88 20.59 13.15
N LYS A 53 5.75 20.16 12.59
CA LYS A 53 5.42 18.76 12.30
C LYS A 53 5.52 18.44 10.81
N ARG A 54 6.05 19.31 9.95
CA ARG A 54 6.24 18.98 8.53
C ARG A 54 7.55 18.23 8.32
N LEU A 55 7.62 17.46 7.25
CA LEU A 55 8.87 16.85 6.82
C LEU A 55 9.79 17.95 6.28
N ALA A 56 11.08 17.83 6.56
CA ALA A 56 12.11 18.71 6.03
C ALA A 56 12.45 18.30 4.59
N LEU A 57 11.50 18.49 3.67
CA LEU A 57 11.60 18.14 2.25
C LEU A 57 11.48 19.39 1.39
N SER A 58 12.30 19.45 0.33
CA SER A 58 12.16 20.46 -0.71
C SER A 58 10.98 20.18 -1.63
N ASP A 59 10.59 21.16 -2.47
CA ASP A 59 9.56 20.96 -3.48
C ASP A 59 10.00 19.89 -4.50
N GLU A 60 11.30 19.78 -4.78
CA GLU A 60 11.89 18.75 -5.62
C GLU A 60 11.77 17.35 -4.99
N ASP A 61 11.98 17.23 -3.68
CA ASP A 61 11.82 15.96 -2.95
C ASP A 61 10.37 15.50 -2.96
N TYR A 62 9.42 16.40 -2.71
CA TYR A 62 7.99 16.08 -2.83
C TYR A 62 7.61 15.66 -4.25
N SER A 63 8.11 16.38 -5.25
CA SER A 63 7.87 16.04 -6.66
C SER A 63 8.43 14.66 -7.02
N LEU A 64 9.62 14.33 -6.51
CA LEU A 64 10.21 12.99 -6.62
C LEU A 64 9.32 11.94 -5.97
N LEU A 65 8.91 12.15 -4.72
CA LEU A 65 8.06 11.22 -3.98
C LEU A 65 6.74 10.96 -4.70
N TYR A 66 6.01 12.00 -5.10
CA TYR A 66 4.72 11.83 -5.77
C TYR A 66 4.86 11.09 -7.10
N ARG A 67 5.93 11.37 -7.86
CA ARG A 67 6.23 10.63 -9.08
C ARG A 67 6.46 9.15 -8.77
N GLU A 68 7.46 8.82 -7.95
CA GLU A 68 7.84 7.44 -7.70
C GLU A 68 6.75 6.63 -7.00
N MET A 69 5.98 7.25 -6.10
CA MET A 69 4.85 6.58 -5.46
C MET A 69 3.72 6.28 -6.43
N SER A 70 3.61 6.95 -7.58
CA SER A 70 2.51 6.76 -8.54
C SER A 70 2.90 6.01 -9.81
N ILE A 71 4.19 5.90 -10.13
CA ILE A 71 4.61 5.25 -11.38
C ILE A 71 4.16 3.79 -11.45
N LEU A 72 3.81 3.38 -12.66
CA LEU A 72 3.50 2.01 -13.02
C LEU A 72 4.76 1.33 -13.60
N PRO A 73 4.88 -0.01 -13.55
CA PRO A 73 6.04 -0.70 -14.11
C PRO A 73 6.36 -0.30 -15.56
N ARG A 74 5.33 -0.11 -16.41
CA ARG A 74 5.48 0.34 -17.81
C ARG A 74 5.98 1.78 -17.97
N GLN A 75 5.86 2.61 -16.93
CA GLN A 75 6.30 4.01 -16.92
C GLN A 75 7.73 4.16 -16.37
N SER A 76 8.27 3.13 -15.71
CA SER A 76 9.64 3.14 -15.20
C SER A 76 10.67 3.21 -16.33
N LYS A 77 11.54 4.22 -16.26
CA LYS A 77 12.68 4.37 -17.17
C LYS A 77 13.89 3.55 -16.71
N TYR A 78 14.10 3.46 -15.40
CA TYR A 78 15.19 2.69 -14.80
C TYR A 78 14.83 2.21 -13.38
N PRO A 79 14.91 0.89 -13.09
CA PRO A 79 15.13 -0.18 -14.06
C PRO A 79 13.93 -0.26 -15.03
N LYS A 80 14.21 -0.57 -16.30
CA LYS A 80 13.15 -0.79 -17.29
C LYS A 80 12.55 -2.19 -17.08
N TYR A 81 11.30 -2.25 -16.65
CA TYR A 81 10.60 -3.52 -16.44
C TYR A 81 10.14 -4.15 -17.75
N LYS A 82 10.09 -5.49 -17.79
CA LYS A 82 9.56 -6.27 -18.93
C LYS A 82 8.03 -6.14 -18.99
N SER A 83 7.44 -6.44 -20.15
CA SER A 83 5.98 -6.43 -20.35
C SER A 83 5.21 -7.43 -19.48
N SER A 84 5.90 -8.38 -18.83
CA SER A 84 5.29 -9.28 -17.84
C SER A 84 4.82 -8.58 -16.57
N TYR A 85 5.36 -7.38 -16.28
CA TYR A 85 4.90 -6.56 -15.15
C TYR A 85 3.71 -5.72 -15.59
N TYR A 86 2.53 -6.06 -15.06
CA TYR A 86 1.28 -5.37 -15.29
C TYR A 86 1.15 -4.15 -14.34
N ASP A 87 0.23 -3.24 -14.67
CA ASP A 87 0.08 -1.97 -13.94
C ASP A 87 -0.29 -2.18 -12.46
N GLY A 88 -1.04 -3.23 -12.15
CA GLY A 88 -1.43 -3.63 -10.79
C GLY A 88 -0.28 -4.16 -9.91
N TYR A 89 0.92 -4.41 -10.46
CA TYR A 89 2.04 -4.91 -9.67
C TYR A 89 2.47 -3.87 -8.62
N CYS A 90 2.40 -4.23 -7.33
CA CYS A 90 2.55 -3.33 -6.18
C CYS A 90 1.52 -2.18 -6.11
N LYS A 91 0.36 -2.31 -6.77
CA LYS A 91 -0.81 -1.43 -6.66
C LYS A 91 -2.01 -2.27 -6.20
N PHE A 92 -2.02 -2.68 -4.94
CA PHE A 92 -2.92 -3.72 -4.46
C PHE A 92 -4.37 -3.26 -4.42
N PHE A 93 -4.62 -2.01 -4.00
CA PHE A 93 -5.97 -1.45 -4.10
C PHE A 93 -6.44 -1.33 -5.56
N MET A 94 -7.69 -1.69 -5.80
CA MET A 94 -8.40 -1.64 -7.09
C MET A 94 -7.91 -2.58 -8.19
N TYR A 95 -6.59 -2.79 -8.33
CA TYR A 95 -5.97 -3.43 -9.49
C TYR A 95 -5.02 -4.58 -9.15
N GLY A 96 -4.78 -4.88 -7.88
CA GLY A 96 -3.80 -5.90 -7.48
C GLY A 96 -4.14 -7.31 -7.97
N ASP A 97 -5.42 -7.60 -8.17
CA ASP A 97 -5.96 -8.92 -8.50
C ASP A 97 -6.24 -9.15 -9.98
N ASN A 98 -5.85 -8.22 -10.85
CA ASN A 98 -6.05 -8.30 -12.29
C ASN A 98 -4.88 -7.72 -13.06
N ARG A 99 -4.91 -7.85 -14.39
CA ARG A 99 -3.87 -7.35 -15.29
C ARG A 99 -4.37 -6.20 -16.17
N ASP A 100 -5.45 -5.56 -15.76
CA ASP A 100 -6.01 -4.46 -16.52
C ASP A 100 -5.03 -3.29 -16.50
N LYS A 101 -5.05 -2.53 -17.60
CA LYS A 101 -4.30 -1.28 -17.66
C LYS A 101 -4.96 -0.27 -16.75
N ILE A 102 -4.20 0.34 -15.85
CA ILE A 102 -4.73 1.43 -15.01
C ILE A 102 -4.98 2.64 -15.91
N PRO A 103 -6.20 3.20 -15.93
CA PRO A 103 -6.50 4.38 -16.75
C PRO A 103 -5.62 5.57 -16.37
N GLU A 104 -5.17 6.36 -17.35
CA GLU A 104 -4.25 7.49 -17.11
C GLU A 104 -4.83 8.60 -16.21
N HIS A 105 -6.17 8.65 -16.05
CA HIS A 105 -6.83 9.59 -15.14
C HIS A 105 -6.84 9.10 -13.68
N ILE A 106 -6.45 7.85 -13.42
CA ILE A 106 -6.32 7.28 -12.08
C ILE A 106 -4.85 7.22 -11.70
N LYS A 107 -4.51 7.76 -10.54
CA LYS A 107 -3.18 7.60 -9.93
C LYS A 107 -3.30 7.05 -8.52
N ILE A 108 -2.43 6.10 -8.20
CA ILE A 108 -2.35 5.45 -6.88
C ILE A 108 -0.96 5.74 -6.31
N PHE A 109 -0.89 6.67 -5.37
CA PHE A 109 0.33 7.04 -4.66
C PHE A 109 0.44 6.17 -3.42
N ASN A 110 1.23 5.10 -3.47
CA ASN A 110 1.24 4.13 -2.39
C ASN A 110 2.62 3.68 -1.94
N LYS A 111 2.62 3.03 -0.77
CA LYS A 111 3.71 2.19 -0.31
C LYS A 111 3.12 0.88 0.19
N VAL A 112 3.58 -0.22 -0.39
CA VAL A 112 3.14 -1.57 -0.03
C VAL A 112 4.15 -2.29 0.88
N GLY A 113 3.67 -3.36 1.50
CA GLY A 113 4.48 -4.37 2.17
C GLY A 113 3.86 -5.76 1.97
N GLU A 114 4.72 -6.77 1.80
CA GLU A 114 4.33 -8.16 1.59
C GLU A 114 5.40 -9.03 2.23
N ALA A 115 5.13 -9.55 3.43
CA ALA A 115 6.08 -10.38 4.16
C ALA A 115 5.39 -11.15 5.28
N TYR A 116 5.83 -12.39 5.52
CA TYR A 116 5.39 -13.18 6.67
C TYR A 116 3.86 -13.39 6.79
N GLY A 117 3.15 -13.45 5.66
CA GLY A 117 1.68 -13.56 5.61
C GLY A 117 0.96 -12.23 5.80
N PHE A 118 1.68 -11.14 6.04
CA PHE A 118 1.14 -9.78 6.02
C PHE A 118 1.20 -9.22 4.61
N ILE A 119 0.09 -8.65 4.17
CA ILE A 119 0.06 -7.72 3.05
C ILE A 119 -0.49 -6.38 3.54
N LEU A 120 0.10 -5.30 3.07
CA LEU A 120 -0.37 -3.95 3.37
C LEU A 120 -0.27 -3.06 2.15
N ASP A 121 -1.19 -2.11 2.09
CA ASP A 121 -1.17 -1.02 1.12
C ASP A 121 -1.62 0.27 1.85
N ASN A 122 -0.82 1.32 1.72
CA ASN A 122 -1.05 2.64 2.29
C ASN A 122 -1.03 3.63 1.13
N ALA A 123 -2.22 4.07 0.70
CA ALA A 123 -2.40 4.72 -0.59
C ALA A 123 -3.23 6.00 -0.51
N TYR A 124 -2.80 7.02 -1.24
CA TYR A 124 -3.64 8.12 -1.67
C TYR A 124 -4.02 7.88 -3.12
N ILE A 125 -5.31 7.86 -3.41
CA ILE A 125 -5.85 7.47 -4.72
C ILE A 125 -6.64 8.65 -5.27
N ILE A 126 -6.36 9.02 -6.53
CA ILE A 126 -7.09 10.06 -7.24
C ILE A 126 -7.66 9.54 -8.56
N ASP A 127 -8.79 10.09 -8.94
CA ASP A 127 -9.37 10.00 -10.27
C ASP A 127 -9.71 11.41 -10.74
N THR A 128 -8.90 11.91 -11.67
CA THR A 128 -8.99 13.28 -12.17
C THR A 128 -10.20 13.49 -13.08
N LYS A 129 -10.73 12.42 -13.69
CA LYS A 129 -11.90 12.48 -14.56
C LYS A 129 -13.19 12.58 -13.74
N ASN A 130 -13.31 11.76 -12.70
CA ASN A 130 -14.52 11.66 -11.87
C ASN A 130 -14.45 12.52 -10.60
N LYS A 131 -13.35 13.29 -10.42
CA LYS A 131 -13.11 14.16 -9.26
C LYS A 131 -13.22 13.39 -7.94
N VAL A 132 -12.58 12.23 -7.88
CA VAL A 132 -12.49 11.40 -6.67
C VAL A 132 -11.10 11.51 -6.08
N GLU A 133 -11.01 11.64 -4.77
CA GLU A 133 -9.77 11.48 -4.01
C GLU A 133 -10.09 10.81 -2.67
N PHE A 134 -9.19 9.94 -2.20
CA PHE A 134 -9.26 9.40 -0.84
C PHE A 134 -7.93 8.81 -0.41
N ILE A 135 -7.73 8.73 0.90
CA ILE A 135 -6.62 7.97 1.51
C ILE A 135 -7.19 6.69 2.10
N LEU A 136 -6.57 5.57 1.78
CA LEU A 136 -6.92 4.26 2.31
C LEU A 136 -5.66 3.53 2.77
N THR A 137 -5.74 2.96 3.96
CA THR A 137 -4.67 2.15 4.55
C THR A 137 -5.27 0.86 5.06
N ALA A 138 -4.69 -0.27 4.69
CA ALA A 138 -5.13 -1.58 5.17
C ALA A 138 -3.93 -2.51 5.35
N VAL A 139 -4.02 -3.36 6.38
CA VAL A 139 -3.12 -4.49 6.61
C VAL A 139 -3.99 -5.73 6.74
N VAL A 140 -3.68 -6.77 5.98
CA VAL A 140 -4.33 -8.07 6.04
C VAL A 140 -3.28 -9.10 6.41
N TYR A 141 -3.60 -9.94 7.37
CA TYR A 141 -2.78 -11.10 7.72
C TYR A 141 -3.53 -12.37 7.39
N HIS A 142 -2.88 -13.25 6.63
CA HIS A 142 -3.33 -14.60 6.42
C HIS A 142 -2.14 -15.56 6.32
N ASN A 143 -2.17 -16.62 7.12
CA ASN A 143 -1.20 -17.70 7.09
C ASN A 143 -1.92 -18.99 7.52
N ASN A 144 -2.36 -19.78 6.55
CA ASN A 144 -3.20 -20.95 6.82
C ASN A 144 -2.44 -22.10 7.51
N ASN A 145 -1.15 -22.26 7.21
CA ASN A 145 -0.35 -23.38 7.74
C ASN A 145 0.34 -23.06 9.08
N GLU A 146 0.15 -21.84 9.59
CA GLU A 146 0.72 -21.30 10.83
C GLU A 146 2.25 -21.43 10.93
N THR A 147 2.94 -21.55 9.78
CA THR A 147 4.40 -21.64 9.68
C THR A 147 4.93 -20.30 9.17
N MET A 148 5.80 -19.66 9.95
CA MET A 148 6.42 -18.40 9.56
C MET A 148 7.68 -18.65 8.74
N ASN A 149 8.01 -17.71 7.85
CA ASN A 149 9.24 -17.68 7.06
C ASN A 149 9.43 -18.85 6.06
N ASP A 150 8.36 -19.56 5.70
CA ASP A 150 8.41 -20.68 4.74
C ASP A 150 8.17 -20.26 3.27
N ASN A 151 7.92 -18.97 3.03
CA ASN A 151 7.57 -18.39 1.74
C ASN A 151 6.28 -18.96 1.11
N ASN A 152 5.41 -19.57 1.90
CA ASN A 152 4.15 -20.11 1.44
C ASN A 152 2.98 -19.39 2.11
N TYR A 153 2.45 -18.39 1.41
CA TYR A 153 1.33 -17.56 1.89
C TYR A 153 0.29 -17.35 0.80
N GLU A 154 -0.96 -17.22 1.20
CA GLU A 154 -2.11 -17.04 0.31
C GLU A 154 -2.28 -15.57 -0.12
N TYR A 155 -1.22 -14.95 -0.62
CA TYR A 155 -1.27 -13.57 -1.11
C TYR A 155 -2.17 -13.46 -2.35
N GLU A 156 -1.89 -14.26 -3.38
CA GLU A 156 -2.57 -14.18 -4.69
C GLU A 156 -4.02 -14.67 -4.64
N SER A 157 -4.33 -15.65 -3.78
CA SER A 157 -5.65 -16.27 -3.72
C SER A 157 -6.59 -15.62 -2.71
N ILE A 158 -6.07 -14.94 -1.69
CA ILE A 158 -6.89 -14.39 -0.59
C ILE A 158 -6.59 -12.91 -0.36
N SER A 159 -5.34 -12.57 -0.03
CA SER A 159 -5.05 -11.28 0.60
C SER A 159 -5.00 -10.11 -0.41
N ILE A 160 -4.39 -10.31 -1.59
CA ILE A 160 -4.40 -9.33 -2.68
C ILE A 160 -5.83 -9.13 -3.23
N PRO A 161 -6.62 -10.18 -3.56
CA PRO A 161 -8.01 -10.02 -3.97
C PRO A 161 -8.87 -9.26 -2.96
N PHE A 162 -8.67 -9.51 -1.66
CA PHE A 162 -9.36 -8.76 -0.61
C PHE A 162 -9.04 -7.26 -0.67
N LEU A 163 -7.75 -6.88 -0.71
CA LEU A 163 -7.35 -5.48 -0.81
C LEU A 163 -7.86 -4.82 -2.11
N ALA A 164 -7.77 -5.53 -3.23
CA ALA A 164 -8.25 -5.03 -4.51
C ALA A 164 -9.75 -4.73 -4.46
N GLN A 165 -10.54 -5.65 -3.92
CA GLN A 165 -11.98 -5.47 -3.77
C GLN A 165 -12.34 -4.36 -2.76
N LEU A 166 -11.62 -4.26 -1.64
CA LEU A 166 -11.80 -3.17 -0.68
C LEU A 166 -11.57 -1.80 -1.36
N GLY A 167 -10.49 -1.67 -2.13
CA GLY A 167 -10.20 -0.46 -2.88
C GLY A 167 -11.29 -0.09 -3.88
N ARG A 168 -11.82 -1.08 -4.62
CA ARG A 168 -12.96 -0.86 -5.55
C ARG A 168 -14.22 -0.40 -4.82
N LEU A 169 -14.54 -0.99 -3.67
CA LEU A 169 -15.73 -0.62 -2.89
C LEU A 169 -15.63 0.81 -2.35
N VAL A 170 -14.47 1.20 -1.80
CA VAL A 170 -14.23 2.58 -1.34
C VAL A 170 -14.28 3.56 -2.50
N TYR A 171 -13.66 3.23 -3.63
CA TYR A 171 -13.73 4.06 -4.84
C TYR A 171 -15.18 4.25 -5.32
N SER A 172 -15.98 3.18 -5.40
CA SER A 172 -17.39 3.27 -5.78
C SER A 172 -18.19 4.12 -4.80
N PHE A 173 -17.92 4.04 -3.50
CA PHE A 173 -18.55 4.91 -2.52
C PHE A 173 -18.17 6.38 -2.74
N GLU A 174 -16.88 6.69 -2.86
CA GLU A 174 -16.40 8.06 -3.07
C GLU A 174 -16.83 8.68 -4.40
N GLN A 175 -17.01 7.86 -5.43
CA GLN A 175 -17.55 8.30 -6.72
C GLN A 175 -18.99 8.81 -6.59
N ASN A 176 -19.81 8.14 -5.78
CA ASN A 176 -21.23 8.47 -5.58
C ASN A 176 -21.48 9.46 -4.43
N ARG A 177 -20.50 9.68 -3.56
CA ARG A 177 -20.61 10.62 -2.44
C ARG A 177 -20.78 12.07 -2.94
N THR A 178 -21.76 12.78 -2.39
CA THR A 178 -21.90 14.24 -2.56
C THR A 178 -20.68 14.95 -1.97
N LYS A 179 -20.07 15.84 -2.76
CA LYS A 179 -18.83 16.52 -2.39
C LYS A 179 -19.13 17.99 -2.07
N GLU A 180 -18.93 18.37 -0.81
CA GLU A 180 -18.99 19.78 -0.38
C GLU A 180 -17.79 20.56 -0.93
N HIS A 181 -16.63 19.91 -1.00
CA HIS A 181 -15.41 20.45 -1.56
C HIS A 181 -14.94 19.53 -2.69
N LEU A 182 -14.63 20.13 -3.85
CA LEU A 182 -14.04 19.40 -4.97
C LEU A 182 -12.54 19.26 -4.77
N PRO A 183 -11.95 18.12 -5.18
CA PRO A 183 -10.51 17.91 -5.11
C PRO A 183 -9.76 18.86 -6.04
N VAL A 184 -8.54 19.23 -5.64
CA VAL A 184 -7.60 20.04 -6.44
C VAL A 184 -6.36 19.20 -6.72
N PHE A 185 -6.10 18.88 -7.99
CA PHE A 185 -5.09 17.91 -8.37
C PHE A 185 -3.76 18.50 -8.86
N ASP A 186 -3.63 19.83 -8.95
CA ASP A 186 -2.50 20.52 -9.59
C ASP A 186 -1.12 20.10 -9.06
N ARG A 187 -1.05 19.67 -7.80
CA ARG A 187 0.17 19.14 -7.18
C ARG A 187 0.58 17.76 -7.69
N PHE A 188 -0.38 16.95 -8.12
CA PHE A 188 -0.22 15.51 -8.36
C PHE A 188 -0.21 15.11 -9.85
N ILE A 189 -0.55 16.05 -10.73
CA ILE A 189 -0.67 15.82 -12.18
C ILE A 189 0.47 16.42 -13.01
N ARG A 190 1.44 17.06 -12.36
CA ARG A 190 2.64 17.59 -13.02
C ARG A 190 3.59 16.49 -13.48
#